data_AF-G3MZ90-F1
#
_entry.id   AF-G3MZ90-F1
#
_cell.length_a   1.000
_cell.length_b   1.000
_cell.length_c   1.000
_cell.angle_alpha   90.00
_cell.angle_beta   90.00
_cell.angle_gamma   90.00
#
_symmetry.space_group_name_H-M   'P 1'
#
loop_
_entity.id
_entity.type
_entity.pdbx_description
1 polymer ?
#
loop_
_entity_poly.entity_id
_entity_poly.type
_entity_poly.pdbx_seq_one_letter_code
_entity_poly.pdbx_strand_id
1 'polypeptide(L)'
;AAPDLGRGVAPSGHRNLSCKDYELKYPPVSTAKDRSRYAAVFQDQYPEFLELQQEVGSAQAKLQQLEALLNSLPRPRSQKEAHVAARVWREFEKKQMDPSFLDKQARCHYLKGKLRHLKTQIQKFDDQGESEGSVYF
;
A
#
# COMPACT_ATOMS: atom_id res chain seq x y z
N ALA A 1 19.69 48.21 -12.96
CA ALA A 1 18.50 47.74 -12.22
C ALA A 1 18.22 46.30 -12.66
N ALA A 2 18.20 45.36 -11.72
CA ALA A 2 17.76 43.99 -11.95
C ALA A 2 16.23 43.89 -11.84
N PRO A 3 15.65 42.79 -12.32
CA PRO A 3 14.72 42.08 -11.46
C PRO A 3 15.09 40.60 -11.31
N ASP A 4 15.18 40.25 -10.03
CA ASP A 4 15.07 38.93 -9.44
C ASP A 4 13.68 38.36 -9.72
N LEU A 5 13.58 37.07 -10.09
CA LEU A 5 12.43 36.19 -9.83
C LEU A 5 12.68 34.81 -10.46
N GLY A 6 12.74 33.79 -9.61
CA GLY A 6 12.66 32.40 -10.10
C GLY A 6 13.27 31.37 -9.17
N ARG A 7 12.90 31.42 -7.89
CA ARG A 7 13.16 30.37 -6.89
C ARG A 7 12.81 29.01 -7.48
N GLY A 8 13.84 28.24 -7.83
CA GLY A 8 13.71 26.85 -8.26
C GLY A 8 13.05 26.05 -7.14
N VAL A 9 11.80 25.67 -7.35
CA VAL A 9 11.10 24.73 -6.48
C VAL A 9 11.71 23.36 -6.78
N ALA A 10 12.59 22.90 -5.89
CA ALA A 10 13.16 21.57 -5.97
C ALA A 10 12.01 20.54 -6.06
N PRO A 11 12.10 19.53 -6.94
CA PRO A 11 11.06 18.51 -7.04
C PRO A 11 10.95 17.83 -5.68
N SER A 12 9.75 17.92 -5.10
CA SER A 12 9.33 17.27 -3.88
C SER A 12 9.93 15.88 -3.83
N GLY A 13 10.84 15.69 -2.86
CA GLY A 13 11.58 14.46 -2.69
C GLY A 13 10.62 13.29 -2.75
N HIS A 14 10.91 12.36 -3.66
CA HIS A 14 10.47 10.99 -3.58
C HIS A 14 11.01 10.45 -2.26
N ARG A 15 10.27 10.72 -1.19
CA ARG A 15 10.58 10.22 0.13
C ARG A 15 10.32 8.74 0.06
N ASN A 16 11.41 8.02 -0.18
CA ASN A 16 11.55 6.60 0.03
C ASN A 16 11.44 6.28 1.53
N LEU A 17 10.31 6.68 2.16
CA LEU A 17 9.93 6.44 3.56
C LEU A 17 9.21 5.09 3.71
N SER A 18 9.31 4.22 2.70
CA SER A 18 8.27 3.23 2.39
C SER A 18 8.31 1.92 3.18
N CYS A 19 9.26 1.65 4.09
CA CYS A 19 9.26 0.32 4.70
C CYS A 19 9.02 0.26 6.21
N LYS A 20 9.52 1.20 7.03
CA LYS A 20 9.58 0.95 8.50
C LYS A 20 9.48 2.17 9.40
N ASP A 21 9.00 3.32 8.92
CA ASP A 21 8.85 4.50 9.79
C ASP A 21 7.87 4.25 10.95
N TYR A 22 6.86 3.41 10.72
CA TYR A 22 5.90 2.99 11.74
C TYR A 22 6.54 2.13 12.85
N GLU A 23 7.63 1.40 12.58
CA GLU A 23 8.31 0.62 13.63
C GLU A 23 8.97 1.55 14.65
N LEU A 24 9.51 2.69 14.18
CA LEU A 24 10.08 3.73 15.03
C LEU A 24 9.01 4.58 15.73
N LYS A 25 7.91 4.88 15.04
CA LYS A 25 6.78 5.67 15.61
C LYS A 25 5.97 4.91 16.65
N TYR A 26 5.99 3.59 16.58
CA TYR A 26 5.20 2.71 17.43
C TYR A 26 6.13 1.64 18.05
N PRO A 27 7.03 2.02 18.98
CA PRO A 27 7.86 1.06 19.71
C PRO A 27 7.04 0.09 20.56
N PRO A 28 7.66 -0.91 21.22
CA PRO A 28 6.97 -1.78 22.15
C PRO A 28 6.14 -1.02 23.18
N VAL A 29 4.90 -1.48 23.38
CA VAL A 29 3.96 -0.88 24.32
C VAL A 29 4.38 -1.24 25.74
N SER A 30 4.53 -0.24 26.60
CA SER A 30 4.87 -0.43 28.02
C SER A 30 3.78 0.04 28.97
N THR A 31 2.77 0.77 28.49
CA THR A 31 1.69 1.32 29.32
C THR A 31 0.31 1.11 28.69
N ALA A 32 -0.72 1.02 29.53
CA ALA A 32 -2.12 0.94 29.08
C ALA A 32 -2.55 2.17 28.25
N LYS A 33 -1.95 3.33 28.51
CA LYS A 33 -2.18 4.56 27.72
C LYS A 33 -1.64 4.41 26.30
N ASP A 34 -0.42 3.89 26.15
CA ASP A 34 0.18 3.63 24.83
C ASP A 34 -0.60 2.55 24.07
N ARG A 35 -1.02 1.48 24.76
CA ARG A 35 -1.90 0.45 24.20
C ARG A 35 -3.18 1.04 23.62
N SER A 36 -3.84 1.90 24.40
CA SER A 36 -5.08 2.57 23.97
C SER A 36 -4.85 3.50 22.77
N ARG A 37 -3.73 4.24 22.76
CA ARG A 37 -3.34 5.07 21.62
C ARG A 37 -3.11 4.25 20.35
N TYR A 38 -2.44 3.10 20.46
CA TYR A 38 -2.16 2.23 19.30
C TYR A 38 -3.46 1.62 18.77
N ALA A 39 -4.36 1.22 19.67
CA ALA A 39 -5.68 0.70 19.31
C ALA A 39 -6.52 1.75 18.57
N ALA A 40 -6.54 3.00 19.04
CA ALA A 40 -7.24 4.09 18.38
C ALA A 40 -6.72 4.34 16.95
N VAL A 41 -5.38 4.34 16.76
CA VAL A 41 -4.77 4.46 15.42
C VAL A 41 -5.15 3.27 14.54
N PHE A 42 -5.15 2.05 15.10
CA PHE A 42 -5.56 0.87 14.35
C PHE A 42 -7.01 1.00 13.87
N GLN A 43 -7.92 1.36 14.77
CA GLN A 43 -9.35 1.51 14.49
C GLN A 43 -9.63 2.59 13.44
N ASP A 44 -8.91 3.70 13.50
CA ASP A 44 -9.02 4.81 12.55
C ASP A 44 -8.55 4.42 11.14
N GLN A 45 -7.45 3.67 11.04
CA GLN A 45 -6.82 3.37 9.75
C GLN A 45 -7.23 2.04 9.12
N TYR A 46 -7.90 1.16 9.88
CA TYR A 46 -8.36 -0.13 9.38
C TYR A 46 -9.40 -0.01 8.25
N PRO A 47 -10.39 0.92 8.30
CA PRO A 47 -11.33 1.13 7.20
C PRO A 47 -10.62 1.55 5.90
N GLU A 48 -9.69 2.51 5.96
CA GLU A 48 -8.89 2.95 4.80
C GLU A 48 -8.16 1.78 4.16
N PHE A 49 -7.57 0.89 4.98
CA PHE A 49 -6.91 -0.31 4.49
C PHE A 49 -7.88 -1.26 3.78
N LEU A 50 -9.07 -1.50 4.33
CA LEU A 50 -10.06 -2.39 3.72
C LEU A 50 -10.54 -1.87 2.36
N GLU A 51 -10.83 -0.58 2.27
CA GLU A 51 -11.24 0.06 1.02
C GLU A 51 -10.15 -0.06 -0.05
N LEU A 52 -8.90 0.28 0.31
CA LEU A 52 -7.77 0.16 -0.62
C LEU A 52 -7.48 -1.29 -1.00
N GLN A 53 -7.59 -2.23 -0.07
CA GLN A 53 -7.42 -3.65 -0.37
C GLN A 53 -8.46 -4.13 -1.38
N GLN A 54 -9.72 -3.72 -1.22
CA GLN A 54 -10.78 -4.05 -2.16
C GLN A 54 -10.55 -3.41 -3.52
N GLU A 55 -10.20 -2.12 -3.57
CA GLU A 55 -9.99 -1.40 -4.82
C GLU A 55 -8.79 -1.97 -5.60
N VAL A 56 -7.64 -2.10 -4.94
CA VAL A 56 -6.42 -2.66 -5.55
C VAL A 56 -6.65 -4.11 -5.98
N GLY A 57 -7.30 -4.93 -5.15
CA GLY A 57 -7.61 -6.32 -5.48
C GLY A 57 -8.53 -6.43 -6.70
N SER A 58 -9.56 -5.58 -6.78
CA SER A 58 -10.50 -5.56 -7.91
C SER A 58 -9.82 -5.11 -9.21
N ALA A 59 -8.97 -4.07 -9.14
CA ALA A 59 -8.21 -3.60 -10.29
C ALA A 59 -7.20 -4.65 -10.76
N GLN A 60 -6.47 -5.28 -9.83
CA GLN A 60 -5.51 -6.34 -10.14
C GLN A 60 -6.18 -7.57 -10.77
N ALA A 61 -7.36 -7.98 -10.28
CA ALA A 61 -8.12 -9.08 -10.86
C ALA A 61 -8.53 -8.79 -12.32
N LYS A 62 -8.98 -7.56 -12.61
CA LYS A 62 -9.31 -7.14 -13.98
C LYS A 62 -8.09 -7.15 -14.89
N LEU A 63 -6.93 -6.68 -14.40
CA LEU A 63 -5.68 -6.70 -15.16
C LEU A 63 -5.26 -8.14 -15.48
N GLN A 64 -5.33 -9.05 -14.49
CA GLN A 64 -5.01 -10.47 -14.68
C GLN A 64 -5.96 -11.15 -15.68
N GLN A 65 -7.26 -10.82 -15.64
CA GLN A 65 -8.22 -11.33 -16.62
C GLN A 65 -7.88 -10.84 -18.04
N LEU A 66 -7.56 -9.55 -18.20
CA LEU A 66 -7.16 -8.99 -19.49
C LEU A 66 -5.87 -9.62 -20.01
N GLU A 67 -4.87 -9.80 -19.14
CA GLU A 67 -3.61 -10.47 -19.48
C GLU A 67 -3.85 -11.90 -19.98
N ALA A 68 -4.68 -12.68 -19.28
CA ALA A 68 -5.05 -14.02 -19.69
C ALA A 68 -5.75 -14.04 -21.06
N LEU A 69 -6.67 -13.11 -21.29
CA LEU A 69 -7.35 -12.96 -22.58
C LEU A 69 -6.36 -12.64 -23.69
N LEU A 70 -5.46 -11.67 -23.48
CA LEU A 70 -4.47 -11.27 -24.47
C LEU A 70 -3.50 -12.41 -24.81
N ASN A 71 -3.09 -13.19 -23.81
CA ASN A 71 -2.22 -14.35 -23.99
C ASN A 71 -2.93 -15.52 -24.71
N SER A 72 -4.26 -15.60 -24.64
CA SER A 72 -5.05 -16.63 -25.33
C SER A 72 -5.39 -16.29 -26.79
N LEU A 73 -5.09 -15.07 -27.24
CA LEU A 73 -5.39 -14.66 -28.62
C LEU A 73 -4.57 -15.46 -29.64
N PRO A 74 -5.17 -15.86 -30.78
CA PRO A 74 -4.43 -16.53 -31.84
C PRO A 74 -3.35 -15.61 -32.43
N ARG A 75 -2.32 -16.21 -33.01
CA ARG A 75 -1.27 -15.45 -33.70
C ARG A 75 -1.89 -14.58 -34.81
N PRO A 76 -1.51 -13.29 -34.91
CA PRO A 76 -2.01 -12.42 -35.96
C PRO A 76 -1.75 -13.00 -37.35
N ARG A 77 -2.77 -12.94 -38.22
CA ARG A 77 -2.70 -13.45 -39.59
C ARG A 77 -2.38 -12.36 -40.61
N SER A 78 -2.36 -11.10 -40.19
CA SER A 78 -2.02 -9.95 -41.04
C SER A 78 -1.25 -8.88 -40.27
N GLN A 79 -0.56 -8.00 -40.99
CA GLN A 79 0.13 -6.84 -40.40
C GLN A 79 -0.84 -5.92 -39.65
N LYS A 80 -2.06 -5.75 -40.17
CA LYS A 80 -3.10 -4.94 -39.51
C LYS A 80 -3.51 -5.55 -38.17
N GLU A 81 -3.73 -6.86 -38.11
CA GLU A 81 -4.00 -7.57 -36.85
C GLU A 81 -2.84 -7.46 -35.87
N ALA A 82 -1.60 -7.59 -36.35
CA ALA A 82 -0.41 -7.46 -35.52
C ALA A 82 -0.29 -6.05 -34.90
N HIS A 83 -0.57 -5.00 -35.69
CA HIS A 83 -0.60 -3.63 -35.19
C HIS A 83 -1.69 -3.40 -34.14
N VAL A 84 -2.88 -3.97 -34.34
CA VAL A 84 -3.97 -3.89 -33.35
C VAL A 84 -3.56 -4.59 -32.06
N ALA A 85 -3.03 -5.82 -32.13
CA ALA A 85 -2.57 -6.56 -30.96
C ALA A 85 -1.47 -5.79 -30.19
N ALA A 86 -0.47 -5.26 -30.89
CA ALA A 86 0.59 -4.46 -30.29
C ALA A 86 0.06 -3.19 -29.61
N ARG A 87 -0.93 -2.52 -30.21
CA ARG A 87 -1.56 -1.35 -29.59
C ARG A 87 -2.32 -1.70 -28.31
N VAL A 88 -3.05 -2.82 -28.31
CA VAL A 88 -3.79 -3.27 -27.12
C VAL A 88 -2.82 -3.63 -25.99
N TRP A 89 -1.72 -4.32 -26.28
CA TRP A 89 -0.67 -4.61 -25.30
C TRP A 89 -0.06 -3.33 -24.69
N ARG A 90 0.25 -2.32 -25.51
CA ARG A 90 0.77 -1.04 -25.01
C ARG A 90 -0.20 -0.31 -24.08
N GLU A 91 -1.49 -0.29 -24.42
CA GLU A 91 -2.50 0.34 -23.55
C GLU A 91 -2.67 -0.45 -22.24
N PHE A 92 -2.56 -1.78 -22.30
CA PHE A 92 -2.57 -2.63 -21.11
C PHE A 92 -1.35 -2.35 -20.21
N GLU A 93 -0.14 -2.32 -20.76
CA GLU A 93 1.08 -1.97 -20.03
C GLU A 93 0.98 -0.59 -19.38
N LYS A 94 0.44 0.40 -20.11
CA LYS A 94 0.19 1.74 -19.59
C LYS A 94 -0.77 1.74 -18.40
N LYS A 95 -1.81 0.89 -18.43
CA LYS A 95 -2.72 0.71 -17.29
C LYS A 95 -2.06 0.05 -16.10
N GLN A 96 -1.14 -0.90 -16.34
CA GLN A 96 -0.37 -1.52 -15.25
C GLN A 96 0.61 -0.54 -14.59
N MET A 97 1.19 0.37 -15.38
CA MET A 97 2.13 1.40 -14.90
C MET A 97 1.44 2.71 -14.51
N ASP A 98 0.12 2.71 -14.35
CA ASP A 98 -0.62 3.90 -13.96
C ASP A 98 -0.18 4.38 -12.57
N PRO A 99 0.32 5.62 -12.42
CA PRO A 99 0.83 6.10 -11.14
C PRO A 99 -0.20 6.07 -10.01
N SER A 100 -1.48 6.35 -10.32
CA SER A 100 -2.55 6.34 -9.30
C SER A 100 -2.81 4.93 -8.79
N PHE A 101 -2.76 3.92 -9.67
CA PHE A 101 -2.84 2.52 -9.27
C PHE A 101 -1.64 2.10 -8.41
N LEU A 102 -0.42 2.45 -8.83
CA LEU A 102 0.81 2.11 -8.10
C LEU A 102 0.85 2.78 -6.71
N ASP A 103 0.41 4.03 -6.60
CA ASP A 103 0.33 4.76 -5.34
C ASP A 103 -0.67 4.11 -4.37
N LYS A 104 -1.85 3.71 -4.86
CA LYS A 104 -2.85 2.97 -4.07
C LYS A 104 -2.32 1.61 -3.62
N GLN A 105 -1.62 0.89 -4.49
CA GLN A 105 -0.99 -0.38 -4.14
C GLN A 105 0.08 -0.19 -3.06
N ALA A 106 0.95 0.81 -3.21
CA ALA A 106 1.98 1.14 -2.23
C ALA A 106 1.35 1.53 -0.87
N ARG A 107 0.29 2.34 -0.88
CA ARG A 107 -0.45 2.72 0.33
C ARG A 107 -1.09 1.52 1.01
N CYS A 108 -1.70 0.63 0.25
CA CYS A 108 -2.30 -0.61 0.77
C CYS A 108 -1.24 -1.49 1.46
N HIS A 109 -0.08 -1.69 0.81
CA HIS A 109 1.04 -2.43 1.40
C HIS A 109 1.56 -1.79 2.68
N TYR A 110 1.70 -0.46 2.68
CA TYR A 110 2.13 0.29 3.85
C TYR A 110 1.18 0.11 5.03
N LEU A 111 -0.12 0.33 4.82
CA LEU A 111 -1.14 0.17 5.85
C LEU A 111 -1.19 -1.26 6.38
N LYS A 112 -1.08 -2.27 5.51
CA LYS A 112 -1.00 -3.68 5.94
C LYS A 112 0.17 -3.91 6.90
N GLY A 113 1.34 -3.37 6.58
CA GLY A 113 2.54 -3.46 7.43
C GLY A 113 2.36 -2.76 8.78
N LYS A 114 1.90 -1.51 8.74
CA LYS A 114 1.64 -0.68 9.92
C LYS A 114 0.59 -1.31 10.85
N LEU A 115 -0.56 -1.71 10.32
CA LEU A 115 -1.65 -2.28 11.09
C LEU A 115 -1.26 -3.61 11.72
N ARG A 116 -0.53 -4.47 10.99
CA ARG A 116 0.03 -5.70 11.54
C ARG A 116 0.97 -5.41 12.71
N HIS A 117 1.87 -4.43 12.56
CA HIS A 117 2.80 -4.04 13.62
C HIS A 117 2.06 -3.53 14.86
N LEU A 118 1.11 -2.62 14.69
CA LEU A 118 0.29 -2.10 15.80
C LEU A 118 -0.42 -3.23 16.54
N LYS A 119 -1.08 -4.14 15.81
CA LYS A 119 -1.74 -5.31 16.38
C LYS A 119 -0.77 -6.19 17.17
N THR A 120 0.42 -6.45 16.64
CA THR A 120 1.45 -7.23 17.34
C THR A 120 1.92 -6.55 18.63
N GLN A 121 2.14 -5.22 18.63
CA GLN A 121 2.58 -4.52 19.84
C GLN A 121 1.50 -4.50 20.93
N ILE A 122 0.23 -4.34 20.54
CA ILE A 122 -0.91 -4.41 21.46
C ILE A 122 -1.00 -5.81 22.06
N GLN A 123 -0.99 -6.86 21.22
CA GLN A 123 -1.08 -8.25 21.68
C GLN A 123 0.04 -8.61 22.67
N LYS A 124 1.28 -8.24 22.35
CA LYS A 124 2.43 -8.50 23.24
C LYS A 124 2.27 -7.88 24.63
N PHE A 125 1.65 -6.69 24.73
CA PHE A 125 1.40 -6.05 26.02
C PHE A 125 0.26 -6.74 26.76
N ASP A 126 -0.83 -7.07 26.06
CA ASP A 126 -1.97 -7.77 26.63
C ASP A 126 -1.54 -9.15 27.20
N ASP A 127 -0.70 -9.91 26.47
CA ASP A 127 -0.17 -11.21 26.91
C ASP A 127 0.74 -11.10 28.16
N GLN A 128 1.47 -9.98 28.32
CA GLN A 128 2.30 -9.74 29.51
C GLN A 128 1.46 -9.45 30.75
N GLY A 129 0.35 -8.71 30.59
CA GLY A 129 -0.56 -8.40 31.68
C GLY A 129 -1.30 -9.63 32.22
N GLU A 130 -1.61 -10.61 31.37
CA GLU A 130 -2.21 -11.88 31.82
C GLU A 130 -1.21 -12.78 32.56
N SER A 131 0.09 -12.72 32.22
CA SER A 131 1.12 -13.53 32.87
C SER A 131 1.50 -13.04 34.28
N GLU A 132 1.47 -11.73 34.55
CA GLU A 132 1.75 -11.18 35.89
C GLU A 132 0.56 -11.31 36.86
N GLY A 133 -0.66 -11.43 36.34
CA GLY A 133 -1.87 -11.61 37.15
C GLY A 133 -2.11 -13.05 37.64
N SER A 134 -1.33 -14.03 37.19
CA SER A 134 -1.57 -15.46 37.43
C SER A 134 -0.77 -16.06 38.61
N VAL A 135 0.06 -15.29 39.32
CA VAL A 135 0.92 -15.80 40.42
C VAL A 135 0.33 -15.50 41.82
N TYR A 136 -1.00 -15.50 41.93
CA TYR A 136 -1.70 -15.31 43.21
C TYR A 136 -2.90 -16.26 43.34
N PHE A 137 -2.66 -17.58 43.30
CA PHE A 137 -3.55 -18.59 43.91
C PHE A 137 -2.74 -19.80 44.36
#